data_AF-A0A535D416-F1
#
_entry.id   AF-A0A535D416-F1
#
_cell.length_a   1.000
_cell.length_b   1.000
_cell.length_c   1.000
_cell.angle_alpha   90.00
_cell.angle_beta   90.00
_cell.angle_gamma   90.00
#
_symmetry.space_group_name_H-M   'P 1'
#
loop_
_entity.id
_entity.type
_entity.pdbx_description
1 polymer ?
#
loop_
_entity_poly.entity_id
_entity_poly.type
_entity_poly.pdbx_seq_one_letter_code
_entity_poly.pdbx_strand_id
1 'polypeptide(L)'
;MDDLTFWFIARITGLTAFAVLSLSVLSGEALRTSVLDFLAKNRAIRRLHDFTTPLWLPLAFAHIIALLFDKTAAIRPIDVVVPFVNPYEPYLLPIGLGTISFDIIMVVTVTSWLRSRMNNTLWMWIHRTSYIAFVAL
;
A
#
# COMPACT_ATOMS: atom_id res chain seq x y z
N MET A 1 -8.34 10.77 23.53
CA MET A 1 -7.57 9.54 23.30
C MET A 1 -6.14 9.85 23.70
N ASP A 2 -5.53 8.95 24.44
CA ASP A 2 -4.14 8.99 24.89
C ASP A 2 -3.18 8.63 23.75
N ASP A 3 -1.94 9.13 23.81
CA ASP A 3 -0.91 8.88 22.78
C ASP A 3 -0.65 7.37 22.59
N LEU A 4 -0.79 6.58 23.66
CA LEU A 4 -0.65 5.12 23.62
C LEU A 4 -1.73 4.45 22.72
N THR A 5 -2.95 4.98 22.71
CA THR A 5 -4.00 4.44 21.83
C THR A 5 -3.68 4.72 20.36
N PHE A 6 -3.27 5.95 20.02
CA PHE A 6 -2.84 6.27 18.65
C PHE A 6 -1.63 5.43 18.24
N TRP A 7 -0.71 5.19 19.18
CA TRP A 7 0.43 4.33 18.98
C TRP A 7 0.00 2.93 18.57
N PHE A 8 -0.88 2.27 19.34
CA PHE A 8 -1.38 0.93 19.02
C PHE A 8 -2.14 0.90 17.69
N ILE A 9 -3.03 1.87 17.45
CA ILE A 9 -3.80 1.94 16.20
C ILE A 9 -2.86 2.02 15.00
N ALA A 10 -1.85 2.89 15.04
CA ALA A 10 -0.88 3.03 13.95
C ALA A 10 -0.15 1.71 13.68
N ARG A 11 0.29 0.97 14.71
CA ARG A 11 1.03 -0.30 14.51
C ARG A 11 0.12 -1.41 13.99
N ILE A 12 -1.08 -1.56 14.55
CA ILE A 12 -2.04 -2.60 14.13
C ILE A 12 -2.49 -2.37 12.69
N THR A 13 -2.86 -1.13 12.35
CA THR A 13 -3.30 -0.77 10.99
C THR A 13 -2.17 -0.89 9.98
N GLY A 14 -0.94 -0.47 10.34
CA GLY A 14 0.24 -0.60 9.48
C GLY A 14 0.59 -2.06 9.19
N LEU A 15 0.68 -2.91 10.22
CA LEU A 15 0.95 -4.35 10.06
C LEU A 15 -0.14 -5.06 9.26
N THR A 16 -1.41 -4.70 9.49
CA THR A 16 -2.53 -5.28 8.77
C THR A 16 -2.54 -4.82 7.30
N ALA A 17 -2.25 -3.55 7.03
CA ALA A 17 -2.10 -3.03 5.66
C ALA A 17 -0.99 -3.77 4.92
N PHE A 18 0.18 -3.94 5.55
CA PHE A 18 1.30 -4.70 5.01
C PHE A 18 0.92 -6.14 4.68
N ALA A 19 0.22 -6.83 5.59
CA ALA A 19 -0.24 -8.20 5.35
C ALA A 19 -1.24 -8.29 4.18
N VAL A 20 -2.20 -7.37 4.10
CA VAL A 20 -3.19 -7.30 3.01
C VAL A 20 -2.52 -7.02 1.66
N LEU A 21 -1.58 -6.07 1.61
CA LEU A 21 -0.82 -5.75 0.40
C LEU A 21 0.08 -6.90 -0.03
N SER A 22 0.70 -7.60 0.92
CA SER A 22 1.48 -8.83 0.65
C SER A 22 0.60 -9.90 0.00
N LEU A 23 -0.60 -10.15 0.56
CA LEU A 23 -1.56 -11.10 -0.01
C LEU A 23 -2.03 -10.66 -1.41
N SER A 24 -2.23 -9.37 -1.62
CA SER A 24 -2.60 -8.82 -2.94
C SER A 24 -1.51 -9.08 -3.98
N VAL A 25 -0.23 -8.84 -3.64
CA VAL A 25 0.90 -9.10 -4.54
C VAL A 25 1.06 -10.60 -4.83
N LEU A 26 1.05 -11.43 -3.79
CA LEU A 26 1.21 -12.89 -3.94
C LEU A 26 0.08 -13.51 -4.77
N SER A 27 -1.17 -13.09 -4.53
CA SER A 27 -2.32 -13.55 -5.32
C SER A 27 -2.26 -13.03 -6.77
N GLY A 28 -1.75 -11.82 -7.00
CA GLY A 28 -1.51 -11.27 -8.34
C GLY A 28 -0.47 -12.08 -9.12
N GLU A 29 0.66 -12.42 -8.48
CA GLU A 29 1.72 -13.24 -9.09
C GLU A 29 1.25 -14.67 -9.41
N ALA A 30 0.48 -15.26 -8.50
CA ALA A 30 -0.08 -16.60 -8.69
C ALA A 30 -1.01 -16.69 -9.90
N LEU A 31 -1.68 -15.59 -10.29
CA LEU A 31 -2.55 -15.54 -11.46
C LEU A 31 -1.76 -15.39 -12.78
N ARG A 32 -0.49 -14.99 -12.73
CA ARG A 32 0.31 -14.62 -13.90
C ARG A 32 1.39 -15.65 -14.25
N THR A 33 1.83 -16.44 -13.29
CA THR A 33 2.95 -17.37 -13.44
C THR A 33 2.46 -18.77 -13.85
N SER A 34 2.98 -19.31 -14.96
CA SER A 34 2.63 -20.65 -15.45
C SER A 34 2.98 -21.78 -14.47
N VAL A 35 3.98 -21.55 -13.61
CA VAL A 35 4.38 -22.46 -12.53
C VAL A 35 3.24 -22.69 -11.51
N LEU A 36 2.33 -21.72 -11.37
CA LEU A 36 1.21 -21.77 -10.45
C LEU A 36 -0.14 -21.88 -11.19
N ASP A 37 -0.16 -22.38 -12.42
CA ASP A 37 -1.39 -22.49 -13.23
C ASP A 37 -2.51 -23.29 -12.54
N PHE A 38 -2.17 -24.22 -11.64
CA PHE A 38 -3.16 -24.93 -10.82
C PHE A 38 -3.87 -24.02 -9.80
N LEU A 39 -3.18 -23.02 -9.26
CA LEU A 39 -3.74 -21.97 -8.40
C LEU A 39 -4.41 -20.87 -9.23
N ALA A 40 -3.90 -20.55 -10.42
CA ALA A 40 -4.51 -19.56 -11.31
C ALA A 40 -5.91 -19.98 -11.80
N LYS A 41 -6.14 -21.29 -11.99
CA LYS A 41 -7.48 -21.85 -12.28
C LYS A 41 -8.44 -21.75 -11.10
N ASN A 42 -7.94 -21.47 -9.89
CA ASN A 42 -8.74 -21.40 -8.69
C ASN A 42 -9.39 -20.00 -8.57
N ARG A 43 -10.72 -19.97 -8.77
CA ARG A 43 -11.56 -18.77 -8.58
C ARG A 43 -11.35 -18.13 -7.19
N ALA A 44 -10.91 -18.90 -6.19
CA ALA A 44 -10.59 -18.38 -4.86
C ALA A 44 -9.40 -17.41 -4.86
N ILE A 45 -8.34 -17.65 -5.63
CA ILE A 45 -7.16 -16.76 -5.69
C ILE A 45 -7.52 -15.43 -6.32
N ARG A 46 -8.31 -15.46 -7.41
CA ARG A 46 -8.81 -14.24 -8.02
C ARG A 46 -9.70 -13.44 -7.06
N ARG A 47 -10.61 -14.11 -6.35
CA ARG A 47 -11.44 -13.47 -5.33
C ARG A 47 -10.61 -12.90 -4.18
N LEU A 48 -9.54 -13.58 -3.76
CA LEU A 48 -8.63 -13.09 -2.73
C LEU A 48 -7.94 -11.80 -3.17
N HIS A 49 -7.42 -11.78 -4.40
CA HIS A 49 -6.83 -10.58 -4.98
C HIS A 49 -7.84 -9.43 -5.01
N ASP A 50 -9.02 -9.67 -5.62
CA ASP A 50 -10.07 -8.67 -5.77
C ASP A 50 -10.63 -8.18 -4.41
N PHE A 51 -10.56 -8.99 -3.35
CA PHE A 51 -10.96 -8.62 -1.99
C PHE A 51 -9.88 -7.83 -1.24
N THR A 52 -8.61 -8.18 -1.43
CA THR A 52 -7.48 -7.52 -0.75
C THR A 52 -7.12 -6.17 -1.37
N THR A 53 -7.34 -5.98 -2.68
CA THR A 53 -7.06 -4.70 -3.36
C THR A 53 -7.82 -3.49 -2.83
N PRO A 54 -9.11 -3.56 -2.46
CA PRO A 54 -9.79 -2.41 -1.85
C PRO A 54 -9.50 -2.27 -0.35
N LEU A 55 -9.08 -3.35 0.32
CA LEU A 55 -8.96 -3.38 1.77
C LEU A 55 -7.75 -2.60 2.30
N TRP A 56 -6.72 -2.39 1.48
CA TRP A 56 -5.57 -1.58 1.89
C TRP A 56 -5.94 -0.11 2.11
N LEU A 57 -6.90 0.44 1.35
CA LEU A 57 -7.31 1.86 1.43
C LEU A 57 -7.72 2.26 2.84
N PRO A 58 -8.79 1.68 3.46
CA PRO A 58 -9.21 2.07 4.79
C PRO A 58 -8.13 1.82 5.85
N LEU A 59 -7.30 0.78 5.68
CA LEU A 59 -6.19 0.49 6.60
C LEU A 59 -5.08 1.55 6.53
N ALA A 60 -4.70 1.96 5.32
CA ALA A 60 -3.70 3.01 5.10
C ALA A 60 -4.20 4.36 5.59
N PHE A 61 -5.47 4.71 5.33
CA PHE A 61 -6.05 5.93 5.88
C PHE A 61 -6.06 5.93 7.41
N ALA A 62 -6.49 4.83 8.04
CA ALA A 62 -6.47 4.71 9.49
C ALA A 62 -5.05 4.80 10.06
N HIS A 63 -4.07 4.20 9.38
CA HIS A 63 -2.65 4.27 9.74
C HIS A 63 -2.12 5.70 9.69
N ILE A 64 -2.30 6.40 8.57
CA ILE A 64 -1.84 7.79 8.37
C ILE A 64 -2.52 8.74 9.36
N ILE A 65 -3.84 8.61 9.55
CA ILE A 65 -4.58 9.43 10.50
C ILE A 65 -4.06 9.22 11.92
N ALA A 66 -3.83 7.98 12.33
CA ALA A 66 -3.27 7.68 13.65
C ALA A 66 -1.86 8.27 13.83
N LEU A 67 -1.02 8.19 12.79
CA LEU A 67 0.31 8.78 12.79
C LEU A 67 0.32 10.31 12.88
N LEU A 68 -0.64 10.99 12.25
CA LEU A 68 -0.80 12.44 12.33
C LEU A 68 -1.24 12.92 13.72
N PHE A 69 -1.98 12.09 14.46
CA PHE A 69 -2.40 12.39 15.83
C PHE A 69 -1.41 11.92 16.90
N ASP A 70 -0.50 11.01 16.57
CA ASP A 70 0.56 10.53 17.46
C ASP A 70 1.66 11.59 17.62
N LYS A 71 1.71 12.24 18.78
CA LYS A 71 2.74 13.25 19.11
C LYS A 71 4.15 12.68 19.11
N THR A 72 4.31 11.38 19.32
CA THR A 72 5.63 10.72 19.33
C THR A 72 6.18 10.50 17.93
N ALA A 73 5.30 10.43 16.92
CA ALA A 73 5.69 10.19 15.53
C ALA A 73 6.23 11.45 14.84
N ALA A 74 5.85 12.64 15.32
CA ALA A 74 6.28 13.94 14.76
C ALA A 74 6.07 14.06 13.23
N ILE A 75 5.02 13.41 12.71
CA ILE A 75 4.68 13.42 11.29
C ILE A 75 3.82 14.65 10.98
N ARG A 76 4.20 15.39 9.94
CA ARG A 76 3.43 16.53 9.45
C ARG A 76 2.57 16.11 8.26
N PRO A 77 1.44 16.80 7.99
CA PRO A 77 0.62 16.52 6.81
C PRO A 77 1.38 16.57 5.48
N ILE A 78 2.42 17.42 5.38
CA ILE A 78 3.25 17.51 4.18
C ILE A 78 4.10 16.26 3.95
N ASP A 79 4.50 15.57 5.03
CA ASP A 79 5.36 14.38 4.94
C ASP A 79 4.59 13.18 4.34
N VAL A 80 3.24 13.22 4.35
CA VAL A 80 2.35 12.18 3.78
C VAL A 80 2.30 12.23 2.25
N VAL A 81 2.58 13.39 1.65
CA VAL A 81 2.43 13.63 0.20
C VAL A 81 3.76 13.89 -0.47
N VAL A 82 4.71 14.50 0.25
CA VAL A 82 6.04 14.81 -0.29
C VAL A 82 7.06 13.93 0.43
N PRO A 83 7.79 13.06 -0.28
CA PRO A 83 8.81 12.25 0.36
C PRO A 83 10.04 13.09 0.74
N PHE A 84 10.75 12.66 1.78
CA PHE A 84 12.04 13.24 2.21
C PHE A 84 12.01 14.74 2.57
N VAL A 85 10.91 15.24 3.14
CA VAL A 85 10.83 16.63 3.67
C VAL A 85 10.83 16.72 5.19
N ASN A 86 10.85 15.58 5.90
CA ASN A 86 10.84 15.58 7.35
C ASN A 86 12.17 16.15 7.88
N PRO A 87 12.16 17.18 8.74
CA PRO A 87 13.39 17.84 9.20
C PRO A 87 14.23 16.98 10.17
N TYR A 88 13.70 15.85 10.63
CA TYR A 88 14.39 14.95 11.56
C TYR A 88 15.07 13.80 10.79
N GLU A 89 16.40 13.89 10.68
CA GLU A 89 17.25 12.94 9.93
C GLU A 89 16.94 11.45 10.17
N PRO A 90 16.74 10.97 11.42
CA PRO A 90 16.42 9.55 11.66
C PRO A 90 15.08 9.08 11.06
N TYR A 91 14.12 9.97 10.88
CA TYR A 91 12.80 9.63 10.33
C TYR A 91 12.65 10.01 8.85
N LEU A 92 13.60 10.76 8.28
CA LEU A 92 13.60 11.18 6.89
C LEU A 92 13.49 10.00 5.92
N LEU A 93 14.32 8.97 6.10
CA LEU A 93 14.35 7.80 5.23
C LEU A 93 13.10 6.91 5.40
N PRO A 94 12.71 6.45 6.61
CA PRO A 94 11.54 5.60 6.76
C PRO A 94 10.23 6.27 6.33
N ILE A 95 10.03 7.55 6.69
CA ILE A 95 8.82 8.28 6.28
C ILE A 95 8.82 8.50 4.77
N GLY A 96 9.96 8.89 4.18
CA GLY A 96 10.06 9.12 2.73
C GLY A 96 9.78 7.86 1.91
N LEU A 97 10.26 6.69 2.34
CA LEU A 97 9.96 5.41 1.70
C LEU A 97 8.48 5.04 1.81
N GLY A 98 7.90 5.21 3.01
CA GLY A 98 6.47 4.98 3.22
C GLY A 98 5.59 5.89 2.34
N THR A 99 5.96 7.16 2.19
CA THR A 99 5.27 8.11 1.30
C THR A 99 5.39 7.71 -0.17
N ILE A 100 6.57 7.33 -0.63
CA ILE A 100 6.77 6.81 -2.00
C ILE A 100 5.89 5.58 -2.24
N SER A 101 5.88 4.64 -1.28
CA SER A 101 5.06 3.43 -1.40
C SER A 101 3.58 3.77 -1.49
N PHE A 102 3.09 4.63 -0.59
CA PHE A 102 1.71 5.11 -0.59
C PHE A 102 1.32 5.76 -1.92
N ASP A 103 2.13 6.68 -2.44
CA ASP A 103 1.88 7.37 -3.70
C ASP A 103 1.80 6.40 -4.88
N ILE A 104 2.74 5.46 -4.98
CA ILE A 104 2.75 4.48 -6.05
C ILE A 104 1.51 3.56 -5.95
N ILE A 105 1.17 3.07 -4.76
CA ILE A 105 -0.01 2.20 -4.57
C ILE A 105 -1.30 2.97 -4.88
N MET A 106 -1.37 4.26 -4.54
CA MET A 106 -2.50 5.12 -4.86
C MET A 106 -2.66 5.26 -6.38
N VAL A 107 -1.57 5.54 -7.11
CA VAL A 107 -1.55 5.60 -8.58
C VAL A 107 -1.97 4.26 -9.19
N VAL A 108 -1.42 3.14 -8.72
CA VAL A 108 -1.78 1.80 -9.20
C VAL A 108 -3.27 1.50 -8.96
N THR A 109 -3.81 1.93 -7.82
CA THR A 109 -5.22 1.72 -7.47
C THR A 109 -6.14 2.54 -8.38
N VAL A 110 -5.88 3.83 -8.55
CA VAL A 110 -6.65 4.72 -9.43
C VAL A 110 -6.62 4.22 -10.88
N THR A 111 -5.43 3.86 -11.37
CA THR A 111 -5.28 3.36 -12.74
C THR A 111 -5.92 2.00 -12.96
N SER A 112 -6.00 1.16 -11.92
CA SER A 112 -6.71 -0.12 -11.97
C SER A 112 -8.23 0.06 -11.99
N TRP A 113 -8.77 1.06 -11.30
CA TRP A 113 -10.18 1.45 -11.43
C TRP A 113 -10.52 2.01 -12.81
N LEU A 114 -9.61 2.81 -13.38
CA LEU A 114 -9.75 3.41 -14.71
C LEU A 114 -9.35 2.46 -15.86
N ARG A 115 -9.04 1.19 -15.56
CA ARG A 115 -8.57 0.21 -16.54
C ARG A 115 -9.48 0.10 -17.77
N SER A 116 -10.80 0.19 -17.60
CA SER A 116 -11.77 0.10 -18.71
C SER A 116 -11.65 1.24 -19.73
N ARG A 117 -11.02 2.36 -19.36
CA ARG A 117 -10.83 3.54 -20.22
C ARG A 117 -9.38 3.74 -20.67
N MET A 118 -8.48 2.81 -20.35
CA MET A 118 -7.04 2.96 -20.56
C MET A 118 -6.48 1.87 -21.47
N ASN A 119 -5.41 2.19 -22.20
CA ASN A 119 -4.68 1.21 -22.97
C ASN A 119 -4.12 0.11 -22.04
N ASN A 120 -4.37 -1.15 -22.39
CA ASN A 120 -3.94 -2.30 -21.59
C ASN A 120 -2.43 -2.38 -21.40
N THR A 121 -1.63 -1.97 -22.40
CA THR A 121 -0.15 -1.93 -22.29
C THR A 121 0.30 -0.89 -21.26
N LEU A 122 -0.29 0.31 -21.30
CA LEU A 122 0.01 1.36 -20.32
C LEU A 122 -0.38 0.94 -18.90
N TRP A 123 -1.59 0.37 -18.76
CA TRP A 123 -2.05 -0.20 -17.49
C TRP A 123 -1.07 -1.22 -16.93
N MET A 124 -0.58 -2.14 -17.77
CA MET A 124 0.35 -3.19 -17.34
C MET A 124 1.68 -2.61 -16.84
N TRP A 125 2.21 -1.59 -17.51
CA TRP A 125 3.45 -0.92 -17.07
C TRP A 125 3.28 -0.20 -15.75
N ILE A 126 2.18 0.54 -15.57
CA ILE A 126 1.87 1.21 -14.31
C ILE A 126 1.63 0.17 -13.22
N HIS A 127 0.87 -0.89 -13.48
CA HIS A 127 0.58 -1.90 -12.48
C HIS A 127 1.86 -2.60 -11.98
N ARG A 128 2.90 -2.74 -12.81
CA ARG A 128 4.21 -3.27 -12.39
C ARG A 128 4.96 -2.37 -11.42
N THR A 129 4.65 -1.08 -11.31
CA THR A 129 5.29 -0.24 -10.28
C THR A 129 4.87 -0.64 -8.87
N SER A 130 3.80 -1.45 -8.71
CA SER A 130 3.42 -2.03 -7.42
C SER A 130 4.54 -2.84 -6.75
N TYR A 131 5.42 -3.51 -7.50
CA TYR A 131 6.56 -4.22 -6.91
C TYR A 131 7.57 -3.25 -6.30
N ILE A 132 7.77 -2.07 -6.92
CA ILE A 132 8.64 -1.02 -6.38
C ILE A 132 8.03 -0.48 -5.08
N ALA A 133 6.73 -0.25 -5.07
CA ALA A 133 6.02 0.17 -3.87
C ALA A 133 6.13 -0.86 -2.73
N PHE A 134 6.04 -2.15 -3.06
CA PHE A 134 6.18 -3.23 -2.09
C PHE A 134 7.58 -3.28 -1.46
N VAL A 135 8.63 -2.97 -2.21
CA VAL A 135 10.00 -2.89 -1.68
C VAL A 135 10.21 -1.64 -0.82
N ALA A 136 9.44 -0.58 -1.06
CA ALA A 136 9.49 0.68 -0.30
C ALA A 136 8.58 0.71 0.94
N LEU A 137 7.79 -0.35 1.17
CA LEU A 137 6.93 -0.53 2.36
C LEU A 137 7.73 -0.92 3.60
#